data_AF-A0A1Y1MMX3-F1
#
_entry.id   AF-A0A1Y1MMX3-F1
#
_cell.length_a   1.000
_cell.length_b   1.000
_cell.length_c   1.000
_cell.angle_alpha   90.00
_cell.angle_beta   90.00
_cell.angle_gamma   90.00
#
_symmetry.space_group_name_H-M   'P 1'
#
loop_
_entity.id
_entity.type
_entity.pdbx_description
1 polymer ?
#
loop_
_entity_poly.entity_id
_entity_poly.type
_entity_poly.pdbx_seq_one_letter_code
_entity_poly.pdbx_strand_id
1 'polypeptide(L)'
;MLWLLLVFGLIIAIFLFITLKPFRYWSSKGVKQSSIFQLWVDNIKIIFQLVSPAEHTVELNKRFSSERYFATCYNLSPILMIQGPELVKQITVKDFGHFVDRRCS
;
A
#
# COMPACT_ATOMS: atom_id res chain seq x y z
N MET A 1 -17.65 12.68 32.92
CA MET A 1 -17.60 11.28 32.46
C MET A 1 -18.05 11.13 31.00
N LEU A 2 -19.20 11.67 30.57
CA LEU A 2 -19.66 11.61 29.17
C LEU A 2 -18.70 12.25 28.15
N TRP A 3 -18.08 13.38 28.50
CA TRP A 3 -17.14 14.09 27.64
C TRP A 3 -15.87 13.27 27.31
N LEU A 4 -15.42 12.40 28.22
CA LEU A 4 -14.28 11.50 27.98
C LEU A 4 -14.61 10.46 26.91
N LEU A 5 -15.84 9.94 26.91
CA LEU A 5 -16.30 9.00 25.88
C LEU A 5 -16.41 9.67 24.51
N LEU A 6 -16.86 10.94 24.46
CA LEU A 6 -16.90 11.72 23.22
C LEU A 6 -15.50 11.99 22.66
N VAL A 7 -14.56 12.40 23.51
CA VAL A 7 -13.16 12.60 23.12
C VAL A 7 -12.54 11.29 22.64
N PHE A 8 -12.77 10.19 23.34
CA PHE A 8 -12.27 8.87 22.96
C PHE A 8 -12.84 8.41 21.61
N GLY A 9 -14.15 8.57 21.40
CA GLY A 9 -14.79 8.26 20.12
C GLY A 9 -14.24 9.10 18.97
N LEU A 10 -13.99 10.39 19.21
CA LEU A 10 -13.38 11.29 18.22
C LEU A 10 -11.95 10.85 17.85
N ILE A 11 -11.14 10.46 18.84
CA ILE A 11 -9.77 9.97 18.62
C ILE A 11 -9.81 8.70 17.75
N ILE A 12 -10.69 7.75 18.05
CA ILE A 12 -10.85 6.53 17.25
C ILE A 12 -11.29 6.87 15.82
N ALA A 13 -12.27 7.76 15.65
CA ALA A 13 -12.74 8.15 14.33
C ALA A 13 -11.62 8.78 13.49
N ILE A 14 -10.83 9.68 14.08
CA ILE A 14 -9.66 10.29 13.43
C ILE A 14 -8.61 9.24 13.08
N PHE A 15 -8.30 8.33 14.01
CA PHE A 15 -7.35 7.25 13.79
C PHE A 15 -7.78 6.33 12.64
N LEU A 16 -9.05 5.91 12.62
CA LEU A 16 -9.61 5.10 11.54
C LEU A 16 -9.60 5.85 10.21
N PHE A 17 -9.92 7.15 10.20
CA PHE A 17 -9.89 7.96 8.99
C PHE A 17 -8.48 8.05 8.40
N ILE A 18 -7.47 8.34 9.23
CA ILE A 18 -6.07 8.45 8.80
C ILE A 18 -5.56 7.11 8.28
N THR A 19 -5.87 6.00 8.95
CA THR A 19 -5.39 4.67 8.55
C THR A 19 -6.09 4.13 7.32
N LEU A 20 -7.42 4.30 7.18
CA LEU A 20 -8.19 3.76 6.06
C LEU A 20 -7.99 4.52 4.75
N LYS A 21 -7.66 5.82 4.81
CA LYS A 21 -7.49 6.65 3.60
C LYS A 21 -6.39 6.11 2.66
N PRO A 22 -5.17 5.79 3.12
CA PRO A 22 -4.15 5.14 2.29
C PRO A 22 -4.58 3.81 1.68
N PHE A 23 -5.24 2.94 2.46
CA PHE A 23 -5.68 1.62 1.97
C PHE A 23 -6.74 1.70 0.86
N ARG A 24 -7.49 2.79 0.80
CA ARG A 24 -8.53 3.02 -0.22
C ARG A 24 -8.04 3.78 -1.44
N TYR A 25 -6.85 4.39 -1.39
CA TYR A 25 -6.36 5.32 -2.41
C TYR A 25 -6.28 4.71 -3.81
N TRP A 26 -5.79 3.47 -3.93
CA TRP A 26 -5.61 2.81 -5.22
C TRP A 26 -6.90 2.13 -5.70
N SER A 27 -7.64 1.52 -4.79
CA SER A 27 -8.96 0.95 -5.07
C SER A 27 -9.94 2.00 -5.58
N SER A 28 -9.93 3.23 -5.05
CA SER A 28 -10.77 4.33 -5.55
C SER A 28 -10.39 4.80 -6.96
N LYS A 29 -9.17 4.51 -7.41
CA LYS A 29 -8.67 4.77 -8.77
C LYS A 29 -8.82 3.57 -9.71
N GLY A 30 -9.48 2.49 -9.27
CA GLY A 30 -9.69 1.29 -10.08
C GLY A 30 -8.45 0.41 -10.25
N VAL A 31 -7.39 0.63 -9.45
CA VAL A 31 -6.20 -0.23 -9.48
C VAL A 31 -6.47 -1.49 -8.66
N LYS A 32 -6.17 -2.66 -9.25
CA LYS A 32 -6.28 -3.95 -8.55
C LYS A 32 -5.33 -3.97 -7.35
N GLN A 33 -5.88 -4.33 -6.20
CA GLN A 33 -5.16 -4.48 -4.93
C GLN A 33 -5.80 -5.58 -4.10
N SER A 34 -5.09 -6.04 -3.07
CA SER A 34 -5.68 -6.90 -2.05
C SER A 34 -6.81 -6.16 -1.30
N SER A 35 -7.70 -6.92 -0.66
CA SER A 35 -8.75 -6.33 0.17
C SER A 35 -8.16 -5.46 1.28
N ILE A 36 -8.92 -4.47 1.74
CA ILE A 36 -8.47 -3.54 2.81
C ILE A 36 -8.06 -4.32 4.07
N PHE A 37 -8.82 -5.37 4.41
CA PHE A 37 -8.52 -6.23 5.55
C PHE A 37 -7.19 -6.97 5.37
N GLN A 38 -6.97 -7.55 4.19
CA GLN A 38 -5.72 -8.26 3.89
C GLN A 38 -4.51 -7.32 3.94
N LEU A 39 -4.62 -6.12 3.35
CA LEU A 39 -3.56 -5.11 3.43
C LEU A 39 -3.25 -4.71 4.88
N TRP A 40 -4.27 -4.65 5.74
CA TRP A 40 -4.10 -4.39 7.16
C TRP A 40 -3.30 -5.51 7.85
N VAL A 41 -3.68 -6.77 7.60
CA VAL A 41 -2.97 -7.95 8.13
C VAL A 41 -1.52 -7.99 7.64
N ASP A 42 -1.30 -7.71 6.36
CA ASP A 42 0.01 -7.70 5.73
C ASP A 42 0.91 -6.61 6.36
N ASN A 43 0.37 -5.42 6.64
CA ASN A 43 1.11 -4.36 7.34
C ASN A 43 1.45 -4.73 8.79
N ILE A 44 0.52 -5.37 9.52
CA ILE A 44 0.80 -5.88 10.87
C ILE A 44 1.98 -6.86 10.81
N LYS A 45 1.96 -7.83 9.91
CA LYS A 45 3.05 -8.82 9.78
C LYS A 45 4.40 -8.15 9.52
N ILE A 46 4.43 -7.11 8.70
CA ILE A 46 5.67 -6.39 8.38
C ILE A 46 6.15 -5.54 9.56
N ILE A 47 5.26 -4.82 10.24
CA ILE A 47 5.59 -4.02 11.43
C ILE A 47 6.15 -4.90 12.55
N PHE A 48 5.54 -6.06 12.77
CA PHE A 48 6.00 -7.05 13.75
C PHE A 48 7.12 -7.96 13.24
N GLN A 49 7.66 -7.69 12.04
CA GLN A 49 8.75 -8.45 11.42
C GLN A 49 8.48 -9.97 11.32
N LEU A 50 7.21 -10.35 11.24
CA LEU A 50 6.76 -11.73 11.07
C LEU A 50 6.99 -12.24 9.63
N VAL A 51 7.18 -11.32 8.68
CA VAL A 51 7.55 -11.61 7.29
C VAL A 51 8.53 -10.55 6.81
N SER A 52 9.53 -10.94 6.02
CA SER A 52 10.42 -9.96 5.42
C SER A 52 9.70 -9.17 4.30
N PRO A 53 10.02 -7.88 4.09
CA PRO A 53 9.45 -7.11 2.99
C PRO A 53 9.72 -7.74 1.61
N ALA A 54 10.87 -8.40 1.46
CA ALA A 54 11.26 -9.09 0.23
C ALA A 54 10.37 -10.32 -0.03
N GLU A 55 10.20 -11.21 0.95
CA GLU A 55 9.33 -12.38 0.83
C GLU A 55 7.89 -11.97 0.57
N HIS A 56 7.40 -10.93 1.25
CA HIS A 56 6.07 -10.40 1.03
C HIS A 56 5.89 -9.87 -0.40
N THR A 57 6.90 -9.20 -0.95
CA THR A 57 6.88 -8.72 -2.34
C THR A 57 6.84 -9.88 -3.33
N VAL A 58 7.57 -10.97 -3.06
CA VAL A 58 7.52 -12.20 -3.87
C VAL A 58 6.13 -12.86 -3.80
N GLU A 59 5.51 -12.91 -2.63
CA GLU A 59 4.15 -13.44 -2.45
C GLU A 59 3.14 -12.61 -3.24
N LEU A 60 3.20 -11.28 -3.10
CA LEU A 60 2.34 -10.37 -3.86
C LEU A 60 2.52 -10.55 -5.37
N ASN A 61 3.76 -10.70 -5.82
CA ASN A 61 4.04 -10.92 -7.24
C ASN A 61 3.39 -12.21 -7.76
N LYS A 62 3.42 -13.29 -6.97
CA LYS A 62 2.73 -14.54 -7.32
C LYS A 62 1.21 -14.37 -7.33
N ARG A 63 0.66 -13.70 -6.31
CA ARG A 63 -0.79 -13.46 -6.15
C ARG A 63 -1.38 -12.65 -7.31
N PHE A 64 -0.62 -11.68 -7.84
CA PHE A 64 -1.04 -10.80 -8.93
C PHE A 64 -0.33 -11.12 -10.26
N SER A 65 0.19 -12.33 -10.45
CA SER A 65 1.03 -12.70 -11.61
C SER A 65 0.40 -12.48 -12.99
N SER A 66 -0.94 -12.40 -13.08
CA SER A 66 -1.67 -12.08 -14.31
C SER A 66 -1.78 -10.58 -14.61
N GLU A 67 -1.42 -9.71 -13.67
CA GLU A 67 -1.63 -8.28 -13.78
C GLU A 67 -0.37 -7.56 -14.27
N ARG A 68 -0.52 -6.51 -15.08
CA ARG A 68 0.64 -5.71 -15.52
C ARG A 68 1.18 -4.81 -14.40
N TYR A 69 0.31 -4.43 -13.47
CA TYR A 69 0.59 -3.64 -12.28
C TYR A 69 -0.49 -3.93 -11.23
N PHE A 70 -0.14 -3.77 -9.96
CA PHE A 70 -1.08 -3.90 -8.85
C PHE A 70 -0.67 -2.94 -7.73
N ALA A 71 -1.58 -2.67 -6.80
CA ALA A 71 -1.31 -1.81 -5.66
C ALA A 71 -1.17 -2.60 -4.35
N THR A 72 -0.29 -2.09 -3.50
CA THR A 72 -0.11 -2.51 -2.11
C THR A 72 -0.01 -1.28 -1.22
N CYS A 73 0.09 -1.48 0.09
CA CYS A 73 0.31 -0.41 1.06
C CYS A 73 1.39 -0.89 2.03
N TYR A 74 2.42 -0.09 2.26
CA TYR A 74 3.43 -0.34 3.30
C TYR A 74 3.58 0.89 4.18
N ASN A 75 3.60 0.73 5.50
CA ASN A 75 3.74 1.83 6.45
C ASN A 75 2.76 2.98 6.17
N LEU A 76 1.49 2.63 5.89
CA LEU A 76 0.43 3.59 5.50
C LEU A 76 0.75 4.40 4.23
N SER A 77 1.74 3.99 3.45
CA SER A 77 2.06 4.57 2.15
C SER A 77 1.48 3.69 1.03
N PRO A 78 0.58 4.24 0.19
CA PRO A 78 0.05 3.51 -0.95
C PRO A 78 1.15 3.37 -2.02
N ILE A 79 1.40 2.14 -2.48
CA ILE A 79 2.50 1.80 -3.40
C ILE A 79 1.92 1.11 -4.63
N LEU A 80 2.40 1.52 -5.81
CA LEU A 80 2.09 0.88 -7.08
C LEU A 80 3.26 -0.03 -7.47
N MET A 81 3.00 -1.33 -7.58
CA MET A 81 3.95 -2.34 -8.03
C MET A 81 3.77 -2.58 -9.52
N ILE A 82 4.87 -2.60 -10.26
CA ILE A 82 4.90 -2.76 -11.71
C ILE A 82 5.54 -4.11 -12.04
N GLN A 83 4.87 -4.93 -12.84
CA GLN A 83 5.35 -6.28 -13.20
C GLN A 83 5.76 -6.39 -14.68
N GLY A 84 5.20 -5.56 -15.56
CA GLY A 84 5.45 -5.64 -17.00
C GLY A 84 6.80 -5.02 -17.42
N PRO A 85 7.66 -5.73 -18.18
CA PRO A 85 8.96 -5.20 -18.63
C PRO A 85 8.80 -3.96 -19.52
N GLU A 86 7.70 -3.86 -20.27
CA GLU A 86 7.35 -2.70 -21.10
C GLU A 86 7.14 -1.43 -20.25
N LEU A 87 6.36 -1.55 -19.17
CA LEU A 87 6.09 -0.46 -18.23
C LEU A 87 7.35 -0.06 -17.45
N VAL A 88 8.14 -1.04 -17.01
CA VAL A 88 9.43 -0.76 -16.35
C VAL A 88 10.33 0.02 -17.30
N LYS A 89 10.47 -0.41 -18.56
CA LYS A 89 11.28 0.31 -19.56
C LYS A 89 10.74 1.71 -19.83
N GLN A 90 9.43 1.88 -19.91
CA GLN A 90 8.83 3.19 -20.09
C GLN A 90 9.19 4.12 -18.93
N ILE A 91 8.99 3.69 -17.69
CA ILE A 91 9.20 4.51 -16.49
C ILE A 91 10.69 4.79 -16.26
N THR A 92 11.55 3.80 -16.45
CA THR A 92 12.98 3.90 -16.12
C THR A 92 13.83 4.49 -17.24
N VAL A 93 13.35 4.51 -18.49
CA VAL A 93 14.10 5.03 -19.65
C VAL A 93 13.43 6.25 -20.26
N LYS A 94 12.17 6.13 -20.68
CA LYS A 94 11.48 7.20 -21.42
C LYS A 94 11.04 8.33 -20.50
N ASP A 95 10.40 7.97 -19.40
CA ASP A 95 9.78 8.90 -18.46
C ASP A 95 10.64 9.13 -17.22
N PHE A 96 11.93 8.76 -17.25
CA PHE A 96 12.82 8.84 -16.09
C PHE A 96 12.83 10.22 -15.42
N GLY A 97 12.75 11.29 -16.20
CA GLY A 97 12.68 12.67 -15.71
C GLY A 97 11.45 12.99 -14.86
N HIS A 98 10.39 12.18 -14.94
CA HIS A 98 9.20 12.30 -14.08
C HIS A 98 9.30 11.45 -12.79
N PHE A 99 10.26 10.53 -12.71
CA PHE A 99 10.46 9.59 -11.61
C PHE A 99 11.87 9.72 -10.99
N VAL A 100 12.25 10.97 -10.69
CA VAL A 100 13.60 11.30 -10.17
C VAL A 100 13.76 10.91 -8.70
N ASP A 101 12.67 10.95 -7.93
CA ASP A 101 12.65 10.55 -6.53
C ASP A 101 12.53 9.03 -6.41
N ARG A 102 13.66 8.39 -6.12
CA ARG A 102 13.70 6.98 -5.74
C ARG A 102 13.66 6.95 -4.22
N ARG A 103 12.54 6.51 -3.64
CA ARG A 103 12.46 6.14 -2.23
C ARG A 103 13.34 4.91 -1.96
N CYS A 104 14.65 5.12 -1.93
CA CYS A 104 15.63 4.22 -1.35
C CYS A 104 15.87 4.71 0.08
N SER A 105 15.01 4.27 1.00
CA SER A 105 15.30 4.25 2.43
C SER A 105 15.81 2.88 2.81
#